data_AF-X1M6U8-F1
#
_entry.id   AF-X1M6U8-F1
#
_cell.length_a   1.000
_cell.length_b   1.000
_cell.length_c   1.000
_cell.angle_alpha   90.00
_cell.angle_beta   90.00
_cell.angle_gamma   90.00
#
_symmetry.space_group_name_H-M   'P 1'
#
loop_
_entity.id
_entity.type
_entity.pdbx_description
1 polymer ?
#
loop_
_entity_poly.entity_id
_entity_poly.type
_entity_poly.pdbx_seq_one_letter_code
_entity_poly.pdbx_strand_id
1 'polypeptide(L)' 'MVRIKGELWRAKSASGRMDTGEEVTVVGQDRLKLIVRKRSPGDLEGSK' A
#
# COMPACT_ATOMS: atom_id res chain seq x y z
N MET A 1 -8.55 -2.64 -4.23
CA MET A 1 -8.65 -2.88 -2.77
C MET A 1 -7.40 -3.60 -2.32
N VAL A 2 -6.99 -3.48 -1.07
CA VAL A 2 -5.74 -4.08 -0.55
C VAL A 2 -6.04 -4.99 0.63
N ARG A 3 -5.24 -6.05 0.79
CA ARG A 3 -5.38 -6.98 1.92
C ARG A 3 -4.26 -6.75 2.91
N ILE A 4 -4.59 -6.41 4.16
CA ILE A 4 -3.63 -6.15 5.24
C ILE A 4 -3.97 -7.09 6.39
N LYS A 5 -3.02 -7.94 6.78
CA LYS A 5 -3.18 -8.90 7.89
C LYS A 5 -4.49 -9.73 7.82
N GLY A 6 -4.96 -10.03 6.60
CA GLY A 6 -6.20 -10.78 6.38
C GLY A 6 -7.45 -9.93 6.16
N GLU A 7 -7.43 -8.65 6.50
CA GLU A 7 -8.55 -7.73 6.31
C GLU A 7 -8.49 -7.02 4.96
N LEU A 8 -9.66 -6.79 4.36
CA LEU A 8 -9.78 -6.18 3.06
C LEU A 8 -10.16 -4.69 3.19
N TRP A 9 -9.25 -3.81 2.75
CA TRP A 9 -9.36 -2.37 2.93
C TRP A 9 -9.55 -1.63 1.61
N ARG A 10 -10.31 -0.52 1.66
CA ARG A 10 -10.36 0.46 0.57
C ARG A 10 -9.04 1.22 0.54
N ALA A 11 -8.47 1.41 -0.65
CA ALA A 11 -7.22 2.13 -0.81
C ALA A 11 -7.20 2.99 -2.07
N LYS A 12 -6.40 4.05 -2.02
CA LYS A 12 -6.06 4.93 -3.14
C LYS A 12 -4.55 4.82 -3.39
N SER A 13 -4.17 4.71 -4.67
CA SER A 13 -2.77 4.77 -5.06
C SER A 13 -2.23 6.19 -4.90
N ALA A 14 -1.09 6.33 -4.23
CA ALA A 14 -0.26 7.54 -4.24
C ALA A 14 0.58 7.65 -5.52
N SER A 15 0.79 6.54 -6.23
CA SER A 15 1.71 6.45 -7.37
C SER A 15 1.05 5.68 -8.51
N GLY A 16 0.42 6.40 -9.43
CA GLY A 16 -0.05 5.87 -10.72
C GLY A 16 -0.89 4.59 -10.63
N ARG A 17 -0.83 3.79 -11.70
CA ARG A 17 -1.55 2.53 -11.82
C ARG A 17 -0.92 1.46 -10.93
N MET A 18 -1.78 0.66 -10.30
CA MET A 18 -1.40 -0.52 -9.53
C MET A 18 -2.20 -1.71 -10.04
N ASP A 19 -1.53 -2.82 -10.25
CA ASP A 19 -2.13 -4.05 -10.76
C ASP A 19 -2.40 -5.03 -9.60
N THR A 20 -3.28 -6.01 -9.85
CA THR A 20 -3.67 -6.96 -8.79
C THR A 20 -2.52 -7.91 -8.50
N GLY A 21 -2.25 -8.16 -7.21
CA GLY A 21 -1.18 -9.04 -6.77
C GLY A 21 0.15 -8.34 -6.49
N GLU A 22 0.26 -7.04 -6.80
CA GLU A 22 1.45 -6.26 -6.42
C GLU A 22 1.52 -6.04 -4.90
N GLU A 23 2.73 -6.13 -4.33
CA GLU A 23 2.98 -5.72 -2.95
C GLU A 23 2.97 -4.20 -2.82
N VAL A 24 2.43 -3.71 -1.69
CA VAL A 24 2.21 -2.28 -1.48
C VAL A 24 2.71 -1.84 -0.11
N THR A 25 3.20 -0.61 -0.04
CA THR A 25 3.56 0.05 1.22
C THR A 25 2.47 1.07 1.55
N VAL A 26 1.90 0.99 2.76
CA VAL A 26 0.98 2.01 3.26
C VAL A 26 1.80 3.24 3.67
N VAL A 27 1.47 4.38 3.09
CA VAL A 27 2.17 5.66 3.34
C VAL A 27 1.32 6.65 4.11
N GLY A 28 0.03 6.34 4.33
CA GLY A 28 -0.88 7.17 5.09
C GLY A 28 -2.32 6.68 5.00
N GLN A 29 -3.23 7.49 5.53
CA GLN A 29 -4.66 7.20 5.56
C GLN A 29 -5.46 8.48 5.31
N ASP A 30 -6.48 8.38 4.45
CA ASP A 30 -7.51 9.40 4.22
C ASP A 30 -8.86 8.81 4.64
N ARG A 31 -9.33 9.23 5.84
CA ARG A 31 -10.57 8.74 6.45
C ARG A 31 -10.59 7.21 6.53
N LEU A 32 -11.46 6.55 5.77
CA LEU A 32 -11.61 5.08 5.72
C LEU A 32 -10.87 4.46 4.52
N LYS A 33 -9.97 5.20 3.88
CA LYS A 33 -9.17 4.73 2.74
C LYS A 33 -7.69 4.80 3.09
N LEU A 34 -6.96 3.73 2.81
CA LEU A 34 -5.51 3.72 2.91
C LEU A 34 -4.89 4.40 1.69
N ILE A 35 -3.82 5.14 1.91
CA ILE A 35 -2.99 5.67 0.83
C ILE A 35 -1.80 4.72 0.69
N VAL A 36 -1.67 4.10 -0.49
CA VAL A 36 -0.67 3.07 -0.75
C VAL A 36 0.18 3.44 -1.95
N ARG A 37 1.45 3.04 -1.94
CA ARG A 37 2.31 3.07 -3.13
C ARG A 37 2.83 1.68 -3.44
N LYS A 38 3.32 1.48 -4.67
CA LYS A 38 4.05 0.24 -5.01
C LYS A 38 5.23 0.09 -4.06
N ARG A 39 5.47 -1.12 -3.59
CA ARG A 39 6.66 -1.43 -2.80
C ARG A 39 7.90 -1.17 -3.66
N SER A 40 8.79 -0.32 -3.19
CA SER A 40 10.10 -0.11 -3.83
C SER A 40 11.17 -0.90 -3.09
N PRO A 41 12.27 -1.33 -3.75
CA PRO A 41 13.37 -2.06 -3.10
C PRO A 41 13.93 -1.33 -1.87
N GLY A 42 13.97 0.00 -1.89
CA GLY A 42 14.43 0.82 -0.75
C GLY A 42 13.48 0.82 0.46
N ASP A 43 12.26 0.29 0.35
CA ASP A 43 11.34 0.17 1.49
C ASP A 43 11.76 -0.96 2.46
N LEU A 44 12.63 -1.88 2.02
CA LEU A 44 13.14 -2.99 2.85
C LEU A 44 14.26 -2.55 3.81
N GLU A 45 14.92 -1.42 3.55
CA GLU A 45 16.06 -0.94 4.36
C GLU A 45 15.63 -0.21 5.65
N GLY A 46 14.33 0.06 5.83
CA GLY A 46 13.79 0.80 6.97
C GLY A 46 13.41 -0.06 8.20
N SER A 47 13.88 -1.30 8.29
CA SER A 47 13.69 -2.16 9.47
C SER A 47 15.04 -2.48 10.11
N LYS A 48 15.62 -1.52 10.83
CA LYS A 48 16.71 -1.74 11.77
C LYS A 48 16.41 -1.06 13.10
#